data_AF-A0AA36BYP0-F1
#
_entry.id   AF-A0AA36BYP0-F1
#
_cell.length_a   1.000
_cell.length_b   1.000
_cell.length_c   1.000
_cell.angle_alpha   90.00
_cell.angle_beta   90.00
_cell.angle_gamma   90.00
#
_symmetry.space_group_name_H-M   'P 1'
#
loop_
_entity.id
_entity.type
_entity.pdbx_description
1 polymer ?
#
loop_
_entity_poly.entity_id
_entity_poly.type
_entity_poly.pdbx_seq_one_letter_code
_entity_poly.pdbx_strand_id
1 'polypeptide(L)'
;MQVRILKCKLNFPPYLTNEARNLIKKLLKKNPEERLGGGKDDSRPIKHLKRNSLERNDATPIKQHPFFRHINWKDLADRKIEPPFRPNISGDEDVSHFDSKFTRQTPVDSPDDTILSDSANELFLGFTYVAPSVFTELLKSKSPRRQLMAGFRGPTR
;
A
#
# COMPACT_ATOMS: atom_id res chain seq x y z
N MET A 1 16.31 -21.02 13.97
CA MET A 1 15.86 -19.60 13.93
C MET A 1 14.71 -19.28 14.90
N GLN A 2 13.68 -20.12 15.03
CA GLN A 2 12.47 -19.79 15.80
C GLN A 2 12.69 -19.48 17.29
N VAL A 3 13.62 -20.18 17.97
CA VAL A 3 13.91 -19.97 19.40
C VAL A 3 14.34 -18.54 19.70
N ARG A 4 15.08 -17.88 18.78
CA ARG A 4 15.50 -16.49 18.97
C ARG A 4 14.32 -15.53 18.90
N ILE A 5 13.36 -15.77 18.02
CA ILE A 5 12.14 -14.95 17.93
C ILE A 5 11.30 -15.11 19.19
N LEU A 6 11.25 -16.30 19.79
CA LEU A 6 10.44 -16.53 20.99
C LEU A 6 11.10 -16.04 22.28
N LYS A 7 12.41 -16.26 22.44
CA LYS A 7 13.10 -16.12 23.74
C LYS A 7 14.15 -15.02 23.81
N CYS A 8 14.62 -14.49 22.68
CA CYS A 8 15.71 -13.51 22.70
C CYS A 8 15.25 -12.19 23.33
N LYS A 9 16.07 -11.65 24.22
CA LYS A 9 15.91 -10.32 24.79
C LYS A 9 16.36 -9.28 23.77
N LEU A 10 15.62 -8.18 23.66
CA LEU A 10 15.95 -7.09 22.76
C LEU A 10 17.17 -6.33 23.31
N ASN A 11 18.24 -6.25 22.51
CA ASN A 11 19.38 -5.39 22.78
C ASN A 11 19.29 -4.15 21.88
N PHE A 12 19.47 -2.96 22.47
CA PHE A 12 19.31 -1.70 21.75
C PHE A 12 20.64 -0.95 21.67
N PRO A 13 21.06 -0.53 20.47
CA PRO A 13 22.21 0.33 20.31
C PRO A 13 22.07 1.66 21.07
N PRO A 14 23.18 2.26 21.53
CA PRO A 14 23.16 3.47 22.35
C PRO A 14 22.68 4.71 21.59
N TYR A 15 22.80 4.73 20.26
CA TYR A 15 22.36 5.85 19.41
C TYR A 15 20.83 5.98 19.31
N LEU A 16 20.06 4.97 19.73
CA LEU A 16 18.60 5.04 19.68
C LEU A 16 18.05 5.94 20.78
N THR A 17 17.20 6.89 20.39
CA THR A 17 16.45 7.73 21.32
C THR A 17 15.55 6.89 22.23
N ASN A 18 15.22 7.42 23.41
CA ASN A 18 14.35 6.75 24.36
C ASN A 18 12.96 6.45 23.78
N GLU A 19 12.42 7.38 22.97
CA GLU A 19 11.15 7.23 22.28
C GLU A 19 11.20 6.10 21.25
N ALA A 20 12.24 6.03 20.43
CA ALA A 20 12.43 4.94 19.46
C ALA A 20 12.57 3.58 20.16
N ARG A 21 13.36 3.52 21.24
CA ARG A 21 13.53 2.32 22.05
C ARG A 21 12.20 1.87 22.68
N ASN A 22 11.40 2.81 23.18
CA ASN A 22 10.08 2.51 23.76
C ASN A 22 9.14 1.94 22.70
N LEU A 23 9.07 2.57 21.54
CA LEU A 23 8.24 2.14 20.42
C LEU A 23 8.58 0.69 20.01
N ILE A 24 9.86 0.42 19.75
CA ILE A 24 10.31 -0.91 19.31
C ILE A 24 10.01 -1.97 20.38
N LYS A 25 10.23 -1.67 21.67
CA LYS A 25 9.90 -2.60 22.76
C LYS A 25 8.41 -2.97 22.78
N LYS A 26 7.52 -1.98 22.60
CA LYS A 26 6.08 -2.20 22.61
C LYS A 26 5.57 -2.92 21.36
N LEU A 27 6.14 -2.64 20.18
CA LEU A 27 5.81 -3.33 18.93
C LEU A 27 6.33 -4.77 18.90
N LEU A 28 7.46 -5.06 19.55
CA LEU A 28 8.08 -6.40 19.56
C LEU A 28 7.70 -7.25 20.79
N LYS A 29 6.58 -6.91 21.46
CA LYS A 29 5.98 -7.77 22.47
C LYS A 29 5.60 -9.13 21.85
N LYS A 30 6.01 -10.20 22.53
CA LYS A 30 5.79 -11.59 22.08
C LYS A 30 4.31 -11.94 22.12
N ASN A 31 3.65 -11.58 23.22
CA ASN A 31 2.20 -11.68 23.35
C ASN A 31 1.53 -10.65 22.42
N PRO A 32 0.72 -11.07 21.42
CA PRO A 32 0.03 -10.16 20.51
C PRO A 32 -0.93 -9.21 21.22
N GLU A 33 -1.57 -9.66 22.30
CA GLU A 33 -2.55 -8.85 23.06
C GLU A 33 -1.90 -7.71 23.86
N GLU A 34 -0.61 -7.82 24.17
CA GLU A 34 0.18 -6.76 24.82
C GLU A 34 0.94 -5.89 23.80
N ARG A 35 0.88 -6.26 22.52
CA ARG A 35 1.57 -5.52 21.47
C ARG A 35 0.85 -4.21 21.23
N LEU A 36 1.62 -3.12 21.07
CA LEU A 36 1.05 -1.82 20.70
C LEU A 36 0.19 -1.97 19.44
N GLY A 37 -1.08 -1.58 19.53
CA GLY A 37 -2.07 -1.73 18.46
C GLY A 37 -2.67 -3.13 18.30
N GLY A 38 -2.36 -4.07 19.21
CA GLY A 38 -2.92 -5.43 19.24
C GLY A 38 -3.83 -5.72 20.44
N GLY A 39 -3.84 -4.86 21.47
CA GLY A 39 -4.55 -5.10 22.72
C GLY A 39 -5.97 -4.53 22.81
N LYS A 40 -6.79 -5.17 23.66
CA LYS A 40 -8.13 -4.69 24.07
C LYS A 40 -8.10 -3.36 24.86
N ASP A 41 -6.98 -3.05 25.53
CA ASP A 41 -6.85 -1.92 26.46
C ASP A 41 -6.35 -0.62 25.79
N ASP A 42 -5.68 -0.78 24.64
CA ASP A 42 -5.30 0.29 23.73
C ASP A 42 -6.53 0.88 22.99
N SER A 43 -7.64 0.14 23.01
CA SER A 43 -8.97 0.63 22.70
C SER A 43 -9.51 1.36 23.92
N ARG A 44 -9.06 2.60 24.18
CA ARG A 44 -9.83 3.48 25.07
C ARG A 44 -11.27 3.39 24.60
N PRO A 45 -12.25 3.05 25.46
CA PRO A 45 -13.63 3.08 25.04
C PRO A 45 -13.89 4.52 24.63
N ILE A 46 -14.14 4.76 23.34
CA ILE A 46 -14.97 5.87 22.91
C ILE A 46 -16.30 5.58 23.63
N LYS A 47 -16.46 6.20 24.79
CA LYS A 47 -17.51 5.96 25.78
C LYS A 47 -18.91 6.20 25.21
N HIS A 48 -19.00 6.67 23.96
CA HIS A 48 -20.22 7.05 23.28
C HIS A 48 -20.48 6.33 21.95
N LEU A 49 -19.67 5.35 21.53
CA LEU A 49 -19.94 4.63 20.28
C LEU A 49 -19.88 3.12 20.44
N LYS A 50 -20.86 2.57 21.17
CA LYS A 50 -21.34 1.22 20.87
C LYS A 50 -22.19 1.28 19.60
N ARG A 51 -21.75 0.64 18.52
CA ARG A 51 -22.57 -0.21 17.62
C ARG A 51 -21.84 -0.58 16.32
N ASN A 52 -20.94 -1.58 16.39
CA ASN A 52 -20.70 -2.66 15.40
C ASN A 52 -19.29 -3.26 15.62
N SER A 53 -19.23 -4.56 15.88
CA SER A 53 -18.04 -5.28 16.39
C SER A 53 -16.97 -5.58 15.32
N LEU A 54 -16.81 -4.74 14.29
CA LEU A 54 -15.88 -4.95 13.16
C LEU A 54 -14.80 -3.86 13.02
N GLU A 55 -14.64 -2.98 14.00
CA GLU A 55 -13.51 -2.05 14.09
C GLU A 55 -12.49 -2.60 15.11
N ARG A 56 -12.00 -3.82 14.86
CA ARG A 56 -10.99 -4.46 15.72
C ARG A 56 -9.62 -3.90 15.36
N ASN A 57 -9.07 -3.09 16.26
CA ASN A 57 -7.70 -2.54 16.27
C ASN A 57 -7.52 -1.27 15.41
N ASP A 58 -8.03 -0.16 15.91
CA ASP A 58 -7.61 1.14 15.41
C ASP A 58 -6.10 1.32 15.66
N ALA A 59 -5.35 1.75 14.63
CA ALA A 59 -3.92 2.08 14.74
C ALA A 59 -3.67 3.35 15.57
N THR A 60 -4.70 3.97 16.13
CA THR A 60 -4.65 5.13 17.04
C THR A 60 -3.56 5.05 18.13
N PRO A 61 -3.37 3.95 18.89
CA PRO A 61 -2.30 3.85 19.88
C PRO A 61 -0.90 4.02 19.28
N ILE A 62 -0.70 3.52 18.05
CA ILE A 62 0.54 3.71 17.30
C ILE A 62 0.67 5.17 16.90
N LYS A 63 -0.40 5.77 16.35
CA LYS A 63 -0.41 7.18 15.91
C LYS A 63 -0.15 8.18 17.04
N GLN A 64 -0.61 7.86 18.25
CA GLN A 64 -0.45 8.69 19.45
C GLN A 64 0.90 8.48 20.17
N HIS A 65 1.71 7.51 19.76
CA HIS A 65 2.98 7.26 20.42
C HIS A 65 3.92 8.49 20.30
N PRO A 66 4.64 8.89 21.37
CA PRO A 66 5.47 10.11 21.36
C PRO A 66 6.49 10.20 20.22
N PHE A 67 7.01 9.05 19.77
CA PHE A 67 7.90 8.96 18.61
C PHE A 67 7.32 9.62 17.35
N PHE A 68 6.00 9.57 17.16
CA PHE A 68 5.31 10.14 16.00
C PHE A 68 4.71 11.54 16.27
N ARG A 69 5.06 12.20 17.38
CA ARG A 69 4.50 13.52 17.75
C ARG A 69 4.66 14.60 16.67
N HIS A 70 5.64 14.45 15.80
CA HIS A 70 5.94 15.38 14.71
C HIS A 70 5.23 15.05 13.39
N ILE A 71 4.43 13.97 13.35
CA ILE A 71 3.73 13.52 12.16
C ILE A 71 2.29 14.01 12.18
N ASN A 72 1.93 14.84 11.20
CA ASN A 72 0.52 15.08 10.88
C ASN A 72 0.01 13.93 9.99
N TRP A 73 -0.79 13.03 10.57
CA TRP A 73 -1.31 11.85 9.88
C TRP A 73 -2.23 12.19 8.69
N LYS A 74 -2.92 13.33 8.73
CA LYS A 74 -3.74 13.79 7.61
C LYS A 74 -2.87 14.24 6.45
N ASP A 75 -1.87 15.07 6.71
CA ASP A 75 -0.96 15.55 5.67
C ASP A 75 -0.11 14.44 5.09
N LEU A 76 0.27 13.45 5.90
CA LEU A 76 0.94 12.23 5.44
C LEU A 76 0.05 11.46 4.44
N ALA A 77 -1.22 11.22 4.79
CA ALA A 77 -2.17 10.51 3.94
C ALA A 77 -2.48 11.28 2.64
N ASP A 78 -2.57 12.61 2.73
CA ASP A 78 -2.75 13.52 1.59
C ASP A 78 -1.44 13.73 0.78
N ARG A 79 -0.34 13.03 1.12
CA ARG A 79 0.99 13.14 0.48
C ARG A 79 1.57 14.56 0.46
N LYS A 80 1.28 15.36 1.48
CA LYS A 80 1.76 16.76 1.63
C LYS A 80 3.09 16.87 2.38
N ILE A 81 3.48 15.83 3.10
CA ILE A 81 4.77 15.79 3.81
C ILE A 81 5.86 15.43 2.81
N GLU A 82 6.91 16.25 2.75
CA GLU A 82 8.08 15.96 1.93
C GLU A 82 8.82 14.70 2.44
N PRO A 83 9.11 13.71 1.58
CA PRO A 83 9.86 12.54 1.99
C PRO A 83 11.31 12.92 2.34
N PRO A 84 11.90 12.33 3.40
CA PRO A 84 13.27 12.64 3.83
C PRO A 84 14.33 12.17 2.83
N PHE A 85 13.97 11.31 1.89
CA PHE A 85 14.84 10.81 0.84
C PHE A 85 14.06 10.78 -0.47
N ARG A 86 14.62 11.40 -1.51
CA ARG A 86 14.14 11.33 -2.89
C ARG A 86 15.18 10.54 -3.69
N PRO A 87 14.86 9.32 -4.18
CA PRO A 87 15.79 8.58 -5.01
C PRO A 87 16.05 9.34 -6.31
N ASN A 88 17.31 9.31 -6.78
CA ASN A 88 17.64 9.85 -8.08
C ASN A 88 17.14 8.89 -9.17
N ILE A 89 16.43 9.41 -10.16
CA ILE A 89 15.88 8.66 -11.29
C ILE A 89 16.42 9.33 -12.56
N SER A 90 17.09 8.55 -13.38
CA SER A 90 17.78 9.00 -14.59
C SER A 90 16.90 9.03 -15.85
N GLY A 91 15.74 8.37 -15.81
CA GLY A 91 14.77 8.36 -16.91
C GLY A 91 13.68 7.30 -16.72
N ASP A 92 12.80 7.15 -17.71
CA ASP A 92 11.62 6.26 -17.65
C ASP A 92 12.00 4.77 -17.57
N GLU A 93 13.15 4.38 -18.13
CA GLU A 93 13.68 3.02 -18.15
C GLU A 93 14.72 2.77 -17.04
N ASP A 94 14.80 3.64 -16.01
CA ASP A 94 15.79 3.51 -14.95
C ASP A 94 15.50 2.31 -14.03
N VAL A 95 16.40 1.33 -14.05
CA VAL A 95 16.34 0.12 -13.22
C VAL A 95 17.43 0.08 -12.12
N SER A 96 18.08 1.19 -11.81
CA SER A 96 19.22 1.26 -10.87
C SER A 96 18.88 0.91 -9.42
N HIS A 97 17.62 1.08 -9.01
CA HIS A 97 17.13 0.71 -7.67
C HIS A 97 16.58 -0.72 -7.60
N PHE A 98 16.71 -1.51 -8.67
CA PHE A 98 16.37 -2.94 -8.70
C PHE A 98 17.62 -3.81 -8.59
N ASP A 99 17.47 -5.02 -8.01
CA ASP A 99 18.58 -5.96 -7.96
C ASP A 99 18.96 -6.41 -9.37
N SER A 100 20.23 -6.17 -9.71
CA SER A 100 20.80 -6.46 -11.01
C SER A 100 20.70 -7.93 -11.45
N LYS A 101 20.48 -8.87 -10.51
CA LYS A 101 20.22 -10.28 -10.86
C LYS A 101 18.92 -10.46 -11.65
N PHE A 102 17.95 -9.55 -11.51
CA PHE A 102 16.69 -9.58 -12.24
C PHE A 102 16.75 -8.72 -13.50
N THR A 103 17.36 -7.53 -13.44
CA THR A 103 17.43 -6.64 -14.60
C THR A 103 18.36 -7.15 -15.70
N ARG A 104 19.27 -8.09 -15.38
CA ARG A 104 20.09 -8.82 -16.37
C ARG A 104 19.40 -10.04 -16.95
N GLN A 105 18.25 -10.47 -16.43
CA GLN A 105 17.51 -11.58 -17.01
C GLN A 105 16.80 -11.11 -18.28
N THR A 106 16.75 -11.97 -19.28
CA THR A 106 15.91 -11.72 -20.45
C THR A 106 14.45 -11.72 -20.00
N PRO A 107 13.64 -10.71 -20.33
CA PRO A 107 12.24 -10.63 -19.95
C PRO A 107 11.40 -11.58 -20.82
N VAL A 108 11.57 -12.87 -20.59
CA VAL A 108 10.83 -13.94 -21.27
C VAL A 108 10.09 -14.76 -20.23
N ASP A 109 8.86 -15.12 -20.56
CA ASP A 109 8.11 -16.08 -19.77
C ASP A 109 8.74 -17.47 -19.91
N SER A 110 8.71 -18.23 -18.82
CA SER A 110 9.12 -19.63 -18.83
C SER A 110 8.23 -20.40 -19.82
N PRO A 111 8.78 -21.25 -20.70
CA PRO A 111 7.97 -22.08 -21.56
C PRO A 111 7.13 -23.03 -20.70
N ASP A 112 5.84 -23.12 -21.01
CA ASP A 112 4.90 -24.03 -20.37
C ASP A 112 4.04 -24.69 -21.45
N ASP A 113 4.11 -26.01 -21.54
CA ASP A 113 3.33 -26.83 -22.47
C ASP A 113 2.05 -27.37 -21.81
N THR A 114 1.75 -27.00 -20.56
CA THR A 114 0.58 -27.51 -19.85
C THR A 114 -0.71 -26.85 -20.32
N ILE A 115 -1.67 -27.68 -20.74
CA ILE A 115 -3.03 -27.27 -21.01
C ILE A 115 -3.84 -27.50 -19.73
N LEU A 116 -4.40 -26.43 -19.17
CA LEU A 116 -5.28 -26.51 -18.00
C LEU A 116 -6.58 -27.24 -18.36
N SER A 117 -7.08 -28.10 -17.47
CA SER A 117 -8.41 -28.69 -17.61
C SER A 117 -9.51 -27.64 -17.43
N ASP A 118 -10.69 -27.89 -18.00
CA ASP A 118 -11.85 -26.98 -17.84
C ASP A 118 -12.21 -26.74 -16.37
N SER A 119 -12.12 -27.79 -15.54
CA SER A 119 -12.31 -27.69 -14.09
C SER A 119 -11.27 -26.80 -13.38
N ALA A 120 -10.05 -26.70 -13.91
CA ALA A 120 -9.04 -25.78 -13.40
C ALA A 120 -9.33 -24.34 -13.85
N ASN A 121 -9.84 -24.14 -15.06
CA ASN A 121 -10.26 -22.83 -15.55
C ASN A 121 -11.42 -22.24 -14.73
N GLU A 122 -12.36 -23.08 -14.29
CA GLU A 122 -13.48 -22.65 -13.43
C GLU A 122 -13.02 -22.01 -12.10
N LEU A 123 -11.87 -22.42 -11.56
CA LEU A 123 -11.30 -21.83 -10.33
C LEU A 123 -10.92 -20.35 -10.49
N PHE A 124 -10.72 -19.87 -11.73
CA PHE A 124 -10.30 -18.51 -12.04
C PHE A 124 -11.44 -17.62 -12.56
N LEU A 125 -12.71 -18.08 -12.48
CA LEU A 125 -13.86 -17.24 -12.80
C LEU A 125 -13.87 -15.98 -11.91
N GLY A 126 -13.92 -14.80 -12.54
CA GLY A 126 -13.85 -13.51 -11.85
C GLY A 126 -12.43 -13.00 -11.56
N PHE A 127 -11.38 -13.67 -12.05
CA PHE A 127 -9.99 -13.22 -11.91
C PHE A 127 -9.71 -11.92 -12.67
N THR A 128 -10.38 -11.71 -13.81
CA THR A 128 -10.17 -10.50 -14.63
C THR A 128 -10.67 -9.26 -13.88
N TYR A 129 -9.77 -8.30 -13.70
CA TYR A 129 -10.07 -7.02 -13.07
C TYR A 129 -9.53 -5.86 -13.92
N VAL A 130 -10.37 -4.83 -14.10
CA VAL A 130 -9.96 -3.54 -14.66
C VAL A 130 -10.24 -2.49 -13.61
N ALA A 131 -9.22 -1.72 -13.23
CA ALA A 131 -9.38 -0.64 -12.25
C ALA A 131 -10.43 0.38 -12.76
N PRO A 132 -11.45 0.73 -11.95
CA PRO A 132 -12.48 1.68 -12.38
C PRO A 132 -11.91 3.05 -12.80
N SER A 133 -10.80 3.48 -12.21
CA SER A 133 -10.08 4.70 -12.60
C SER A 133 -9.57 4.64 -14.03
N VAL A 134 -8.90 3.54 -14.40
CA VAL A 134 -8.38 3.30 -15.75
C VAL A 134 -9.53 3.13 -16.74
N PHE A 135 -10.59 2.40 -16.37
CA PHE A 135 -11.78 2.24 -17.19
C PHE A 135 -12.44 3.60 -17.50
N THR A 136 -12.55 4.47 -16.50
CA THR A 136 -13.09 5.83 -16.66
C THR A 136 -12.23 6.68 -17.60
N GLU A 137 -10.91 6.56 -17.52
CA GLU A 137 -9.98 7.25 -18.42
C GLU A 137 -10.07 6.74 -19.86
N LEU A 138 -10.19 5.42 -20.05
CA LEU A 138 -10.43 4.80 -21.35
C LEU A 138 -11.77 5.21 -21.98
N LEU A 139 -12.82 5.40 -21.18
CA LEU A 139 -14.10 5.91 -21.68
C LEU A 139 -14.01 7.39 -22.07
N LYS A 140 -13.22 8.18 -21.35
CA LYS A 140 -12.97 9.60 -21.69
C LYS A 140 -12.14 9.74 -22.97
N SER A 141 -11.13 8.90 -23.16
CA SER A 141 -10.29 8.93 -24.37
C SER A 141 -10.99 8.41 -25.63
N LYS A 142 -12.04 7.58 -25.48
CA LYS A 142 -12.90 7.09 -26.58
C LYS A 142 -14.06 8.01 -26.98
N SER A 143 -14.05 9.30 -26.61
CA SER A 143 -15.03 10.29 -27.10
C SER A 143 -14.48 11.18 -28.24
N PRO A 144 -14.39 10.70 -29.50
CA PRO A 144 -14.26 11.54 -30.67
C PRO A 144 -15.63 11.77 -31.33
N ARG A 145 -16.58 12.43 -30.65
CA ARG A 145 -17.76 12.97 -31.36
C ARG A 145 -18.53 14.04 -30.60
N ARG A 146 -17.99 15.27 -30.58
CA ARG A 146 -18.80 16.49 -30.44
C ARG A 146 -18.12 17.74 -30.98
N GLN A 147 -17.52 17.67 -32.17
CA GLN A 147 -17.17 18.89 -32.92
C GLN A 147 -17.05 18.59 -34.41
N LEU A 148 -18.17 18.69 -35.14
CA LEU A 148 -18.28 19.03 -36.57
C LEU A 148 -19.73 18.79 -37.02
N MET A 149 -20.63 19.67 -36.57
CA MET A 149 -21.90 19.95 -37.25
C MET A 149 -22.16 21.46 -37.16
N ALA A 150 -21.25 22.24 -37.73
CA ALA A 150 -21.47 23.64 -38.03
C ALA A 150 -20.62 24.00 -39.25
N GLY A 151 -21.28 24.28 -40.37
CA GLY A 151 -20.63 24.91 -41.53
C GLY A 151 -20.62 24.09 -42.81
N PHE A 152 -21.79 23.80 -43.37
CA PHE A 152 -21.92 23.76 -44.83
C PHE A 152 -23.18 24.54 -45.23
N ARG A 153 -23.00 25.80 -45.62
CA ARG A 153 -23.95 26.57 -46.43
C ARG A 153 -23.23 27.06 -47.68
N GLY A 154 -23.76 26.65 -48.83
CA GLY A 154 -23.66 27.32 -50.14
C GLY A 154 -22.85 26.59 -51.22
N PRO A 155 -23.14 26.81 -52.53
CA PRO A 155 -24.18 27.65 -53.11
C PRO A 155 -25.18 26.90 -54.03
N THR A 156 -26.41 27.41 -54.06
CA THR A 156 -27.41 27.17 -55.11
C THR A 156 -26.95 27.78 -56.43
N ARG A 157 -27.13 27.05 -57.53
CA ARG A 157 -27.14 27.59 -58.90
C ARG A 157 -28.44 28.33 -59.17
#